data_AF-A0AAV7G101-F1
#
_entry.id   AF-A0AAV7G101-F1
#
_cell.length_a   1.000
_cell.length_b   1.000
_cell.length_c   1.000
_cell.angle_alpha   90.00
_cell.angle_beta   90.00
_cell.angle_gamma   90.00
#
_symmetry.space_group_name_H-M   'P 1'
#
loop_
_entity.id
_entity.type
_entity.pdbx_description
1 polymer ?
#
loop_
_entity_poly.entity_id
_entity_poly.type
_entity_poly.pdbx_seq_one_letter_code
_entity_poly.pdbx_strand_id
1 'polypeptide(L)'
;MEEGGEEMNVGLLMRNREEEEEEKYKLRKRVWIESKKLWRVAGPAIFSRVSTYSMIVITQAFAGHLGDLQLASMSIANNVVIGFSFGLLLGMASALETLCGQAFGAKKYHMLGIYLQRSFIILFACATLLLPMYIFAAPILQLIGQPPELAALAGKLSIWFIPVHYAFVFILSLQIFLQSQLKNLVHAVVSAIVLIVHLFMTWLFVYRYRFGLFGTAMVLNFSWWVGAGLLMAFVLYGGCRETWKGFSMLAFDGLWEFLKLSAASGVMLCLENWYYRIMIVLVGNIKNAEIILKIHLAFFAAIGVRVANELGAGNSKGAKFATIVAVITSSIIGIIFFILIITFHNKIAYIFTISEVVIDVVDDLSFLLAFTILLNSIQPILSGVAVGSGWQSVVAYVNIGSYYLIGVPLGILMGWLLHLDVLGIWAGMIGGTAIQTLILAIMTIRCDWDKEILALYELKSFLDFFSSINYCGEWMDFTLSILMFTYEGILKYLALISCVNDQHLEMHYLTLEVDGWGNDDELDQDHMVLYVVLAAAWQPTVIQLIISLSQTQEKTKNTDYSQINELEVSSSLEFEIPEKYISAHKKKL
;
A
#
# COMPACT_ATOMS: atom_id res chain seq x y z
N MET A 1 19.16 -59.51 26.28
CA MET A 1 19.66 -58.21 25.78
C MET A 1 18.61 -57.45 24.96
N GLU A 2 17.48 -58.05 24.57
CA GLU A 2 16.41 -57.36 23.82
C GLU A 2 15.46 -56.52 24.68
N GLU A 3 15.15 -56.90 25.93
CA GLU A 3 14.21 -56.15 26.80
C GLU A 3 14.71 -54.74 27.21
N GLY A 4 16.03 -54.54 27.35
CA GLY A 4 16.61 -53.23 27.68
C GLY A 4 16.61 -52.24 26.51
N GLY A 5 16.44 -52.70 25.27
CA GLY A 5 16.33 -51.86 24.08
C GLY A 5 14.92 -51.28 23.89
N GLU A 6 13.87 -52.01 24.29
CA GLU A 6 12.49 -51.55 24.22
C GLU A 6 12.17 -50.48 25.28
N GLU A 7 12.58 -50.67 26.55
CA GLU A 7 12.36 -49.64 27.60
C GLU A 7 13.08 -48.33 27.30
N MET A 8 14.28 -48.39 26.72
CA MET A 8 15.06 -47.20 26.34
C MET A 8 14.43 -46.46 25.15
N ASN A 9 13.87 -47.19 24.17
CA ASN A 9 13.12 -46.60 23.06
C ASN A 9 11.80 -45.96 23.51
N VAL A 10 11.08 -46.57 24.46
CA VAL A 10 9.86 -46.00 25.03
C VAL A 10 10.16 -44.72 25.82
N GLY A 11 11.26 -44.68 26.58
CA GLY A 11 11.71 -43.47 27.29
C GLY A 11 12.09 -42.31 26.35
N LEU A 12 12.76 -42.60 25.24
CA LEU A 12 13.10 -41.63 24.19
C LEU A 12 11.86 -41.09 23.46
N LEU A 13 10.89 -41.96 23.15
CA LEU A 13 9.63 -41.57 22.52
C LEU A 13 8.77 -40.68 23.43
N MET A 14 8.72 -40.98 24.73
CA MET A 14 8.00 -40.17 25.71
C MET A 14 8.65 -38.79 25.89
N ARG A 15 9.98 -38.72 25.93
CA ARG A 15 10.72 -37.45 26.03
C ARG A 15 10.55 -36.59 24.78
N ASN A 16 10.61 -37.17 23.59
CA ASN A 16 10.34 -36.45 22.34
C ASN A 16 8.90 -35.91 22.31
N ARG A 17 7.94 -36.67 22.85
CA ARG A 17 6.55 -36.25 22.95
C ARG A 17 6.35 -35.09 23.92
N GLU A 18 7.04 -35.11 25.06
CA GLU A 18 7.01 -34.01 26.03
C GLU A 18 7.66 -32.73 25.46
N GLU A 19 8.78 -32.86 24.75
CA GLU A 19 9.45 -31.74 24.07
C GLU A 19 8.58 -31.15 22.94
N GLU A 20 7.93 -32.00 22.14
CA GLU A 20 6.94 -31.57 21.12
C GLU A 20 5.71 -30.87 21.74
N GLU A 21 5.17 -31.39 22.85
CA GLU A 21 4.05 -30.77 23.54
C GLU A 21 4.42 -29.42 24.16
N GLU A 22 5.63 -29.29 24.70
CA GLU A 22 6.14 -28.04 25.24
C GLU A 22 6.39 -27.00 24.13
N GLU A 23 6.95 -27.40 22.99
CA GLU A 23 7.09 -26.53 21.81
C GLU A 23 5.73 -26.10 21.26
N LYS A 24 4.78 -27.03 21.16
CA LYS A 24 3.41 -26.75 20.71
C LYS A 24 2.68 -25.79 21.66
N TYR A 25 2.88 -25.95 22.97
CA TYR A 25 2.37 -25.03 23.98
C TYR A 25 3.00 -23.63 23.84
N LYS A 26 4.32 -23.55 23.66
CA LYS A 26 5.05 -22.30 23.39
C LYS A 26 4.55 -21.63 22.11
N LEU A 27 4.33 -22.39 21.02
CA LEU A 27 3.81 -21.88 19.75
C LEU A 27 2.37 -21.37 19.91
N ARG A 28 1.47 -22.14 20.51
CA ARG A 28 0.07 -21.71 20.79
C ARG A 28 0.04 -20.40 21.57
N LYS A 29 0.88 -20.28 22.60
CA LYS A 29 1.01 -19.06 23.40
C LYS A 29 1.50 -17.88 22.56
N ARG A 30 2.51 -18.08 21.70
CA ARG A 30 3.02 -17.03 20.79
C ARG A 30 1.97 -16.58 19.77
N VAL A 31 1.28 -17.53 19.14
CA VAL A 31 0.18 -17.25 18.18
C VAL A 31 -0.94 -16.46 18.87
N TRP A 32 -1.33 -16.84 20.09
CA TRP A 32 -2.36 -16.14 20.85
C TRP A 32 -1.95 -14.71 21.21
N ILE A 33 -0.70 -14.50 21.63
CA ILE A 33 -0.17 -13.16 21.93
C ILE A 33 -0.18 -12.29 20.67
N GLU A 34 0.29 -12.82 19.54
CA GLU A 34 0.35 -12.08 18.30
C GLU A 34 -1.05 -11.78 17.73
N SER A 35 -1.96 -12.75 17.80
CA SER A 35 -3.37 -12.56 17.44
C SER A 35 -4.03 -11.46 18.29
N LYS A 36 -3.78 -11.42 19.60
CA LYS A 36 -4.26 -10.34 20.47
C LYS A 36 -3.76 -8.96 20.03
N LYS A 37 -2.49 -8.86 19.62
CA LYS A 37 -1.93 -7.59 19.11
C LYS A 37 -2.59 -7.18 17.80
N LEU A 38 -2.82 -8.12 16.89
CA LEU A 38 -3.51 -7.87 15.63
C LEU A 38 -4.95 -7.38 15.87
N TRP A 39 -5.71 -8.08 16.72
CA TRP A 39 -7.10 -7.73 17.04
C TRP A 39 -7.25 -6.43 17.81
N ARG A 40 -6.22 -6.01 18.57
CA ARG A 40 -6.17 -4.68 19.19
C ARG A 40 -6.24 -3.54 18.16
N VAL A 41 -5.81 -3.79 16.93
CA VAL A 41 -5.91 -2.85 15.81
C VAL A 41 -7.13 -3.15 14.94
N ALA A 42 -7.29 -4.40 14.50
CA ALA A 42 -8.34 -4.82 13.58
C ALA A 42 -9.75 -4.57 14.15
N GLY A 43 -10.03 -4.95 15.39
CA GLY A 43 -11.36 -4.84 15.99
C GLY A 43 -11.91 -3.40 15.97
N PRO A 44 -11.21 -2.41 16.56
CA PRO A 44 -11.62 -1.02 16.49
C PRO A 44 -11.67 -0.46 15.05
N ALA A 45 -10.77 -0.90 14.16
CA ALA A 45 -10.78 -0.48 12.75
C ALA A 45 -12.02 -1.01 12.01
N ILE A 46 -12.44 -2.25 12.24
CA ILE A 46 -13.70 -2.82 11.71
C ILE A 46 -14.87 -1.95 12.16
N PHE A 47 -14.98 -1.70 13.47
CA PHE A 47 -16.07 -0.91 14.03
C PHE A 47 -16.12 0.50 13.44
N SER A 48 -14.97 1.16 13.31
CA SER A 48 -14.88 2.50 12.72
C SER A 48 -15.32 2.51 11.25
N ARG A 49 -14.89 1.53 10.45
CA ARG A 49 -15.27 1.39 9.04
C ARG A 49 -16.75 1.09 8.87
N VAL A 50 -17.32 0.22 9.70
CA VAL A 50 -18.76 -0.06 9.71
C VAL A 50 -19.54 1.19 10.07
N SER A 51 -19.16 1.89 11.15
CA SER A 51 -19.85 3.10 11.61
C SER A 51 -19.83 4.23 10.56
N THR A 52 -18.68 4.48 9.94
CA THR A 52 -18.55 5.49 8.88
C THR A 52 -19.32 5.10 7.61
N TYR A 53 -19.33 3.82 7.25
CA TYR A 53 -20.15 3.33 6.14
C TYR A 53 -21.65 3.46 6.41
N SER A 54 -22.09 3.19 7.64
CA SER A 54 -23.50 3.37 8.04
C SER A 54 -23.99 4.80 7.83
N MET A 55 -23.13 5.82 7.96
CA MET A 55 -23.52 7.20 7.63
C MET A 55 -23.91 7.36 6.15
N ILE A 56 -23.16 6.74 5.24
CA ILE A 56 -23.45 6.77 3.81
C ILE A 56 -24.78 6.06 3.54
N VAL A 57 -25.00 4.89 4.16
CA VAL A 57 -26.26 4.12 4.03
C VAL A 57 -27.44 4.95 4.53
N ILE A 58 -27.35 5.59 5.70
CA ILE A 58 -28.39 6.45 6.25
C ILE A 58 -28.66 7.62 5.30
N THR A 59 -27.62 8.32 4.85
CA THR A 59 -27.72 9.43 3.90
C THR A 59 -28.46 9.02 2.62
N GLN A 60 -28.13 7.86 2.06
CA GLN A 60 -28.79 7.32 0.87
C GLN A 60 -30.24 6.92 1.14
N ALA A 61 -30.54 6.26 2.26
CA ALA A 61 -31.90 5.88 2.62
C ALA A 61 -32.82 7.11 2.69
N PHE A 62 -32.36 8.19 3.31
CA PHE A 62 -33.10 9.45 3.35
C PHE A 62 -33.23 10.11 1.97
N ALA A 63 -32.21 10.03 1.12
CA ALA A 63 -32.32 10.48 -0.26
C ALA A 63 -33.36 9.67 -1.07
N GLY A 64 -33.47 8.36 -0.80
CA GLY A 64 -34.50 7.47 -1.36
C GLY A 64 -35.93 7.90 -1.03
N HIS A 65 -36.17 8.37 0.19
CA HIS A 65 -37.48 8.91 0.55
C HIS A 65 -37.84 10.24 -0.15
N LEU A 66 -36.87 10.93 -0.76
CA LEU A 66 -37.12 12.13 -1.55
C LEU A 66 -37.45 11.82 -3.02
N GLY A 67 -37.06 10.64 -3.50
CA GLY A 67 -37.35 10.14 -4.85
C GLY A 67 -36.19 9.35 -5.47
N ASP A 68 -36.52 8.60 -6.53
CA ASP A 68 -35.56 7.70 -7.19
C ASP A 68 -34.40 8.45 -7.84
N LEU A 69 -34.68 9.61 -8.45
CA LEU A 69 -33.66 10.47 -9.05
C LEU A 69 -32.67 10.97 -7.99
N GLN A 70 -33.17 11.38 -6.82
CA GLN A 70 -32.36 11.87 -5.71
C GLN A 70 -31.47 10.77 -5.14
N LEU A 71 -32.01 9.56 -4.96
CA LEU A 71 -31.23 8.39 -4.54
C LEU A 71 -30.14 8.04 -5.54
N ALA A 72 -30.49 7.98 -6.83
CA ALA A 72 -29.56 7.63 -7.88
C ALA A 72 -28.42 8.68 -8.00
N SER A 73 -28.76 9.98 -8.00
CA SER A 73 -27.77 11.05 -8.01
C SER A 73 -26.89 11.05 -6.76
N MET A 74 -27.46 10.81 -5.57
CA MET A 74 -26.73 10.70 -4.30
C MET A 74 -25.78 9.50 -4.29
N SER A 75 -26.22 8.38 -4.83
CA SER A 75 -25.40 7.17 -4.99
C SER A 75 -24.24 7.43 -5.96
N ILE A 76 -24.48 8.05 -7.12
CA ILE A 76 -23.42 8.37 -8.08
C ILE A 76 -22.42 9.37 -7.50
N ALA A 77 -22.89 10.44 -6.87
CA ALA A 77 -22.01 11.43 -6.26
C ALA A 77 -21.11 10.81 -5.16
N ASN A 78 -21.67 9.96 -4.29
CA ASN A 78 -20.89 9.30 -3.23
C ASN A 78 -19.99 8.18 -3.75
N ASN A 79 -20.52 7.29 -4.57
CA ASN A 79 -19.81 6.06 -4.97
C ASN A 79 -18.89 6.28 -6.16
N VAL A 80 -19.21 7.19 -7.08
CA VAL A 80 -18.35 7.45 -8.25
C VAL A 80 -17.43 8.62 -7.95
N VAL A 81 -17.98 9.82 -7.75
CA VAL A 81 -17.17 11.05 -7.66
C VAL A 81 -16.36 11.08 -6.36
N ILE A 82 -17.02 10.99 -5.20
CA ILE A 82 -16.31 10.94 -3.92
C ILE A 82 -15.46 9.67 -3.83
N GLY A 83 -16.02 8.51 -4.18
CA GLY A 83 -15.34 7.22 -4.10
C GLY A 83 -14.02 7.15 -4.88
N PHE A 84 -13.93 7.84 -6.03
CA PHE A 84 -12.69 7.97 -6.79
C PHE A 84 -11.63 8.74 -6.00
N SER A 85 -11.98 9.93 -5.51
CA SER A 85 -11.06 10.77 -4.74
C SER A 85 -10.64 10.15 -3.41
N PHE A 86 -11.57 9.46 -2.73
CA PHE A 86 -11.34 8.79 -1.46
C PHE A 86 -10.30 7.69 -1.60
N GLY A 87 -10.37 6.88 -2.67
CA GLY A 87 -9.38 5.81 -2.91
C GLY A 87 -7.96 6.36 -3.03
N LEU A 88 -7.78 7.46 -3.77
CA LEU A 88 -6.47 8.09 -3.94
C LEU A 88 -5.98 8.71 -2.63
N LEU A 89 -6.81 9.49 -1.92
CA LEU A 89 -6.44 10.09 -0.64
C LEU A 89 -6.14 9.05 0.44
N LEU A 90 -6.89 7.94 0.49
CA LEU A 90 -6.63 6.82 1.40
C LEU A 90 -5.28 6.16 1.09
N GLY A 91 -4.98 5.91 -0.18
CA GLY A 91 -3.68 5.41 -0.62
C GLY A 91 -2.53 6.35 -0.26
N MET A 92 -2.70 7.64 -0.51
CA MET A 92 -1.68 8.63 -0.13
C MET A 92 -1.49 8.73 1.38
N ALA A 93 -2.57 8.61 2.16
CA ALA A 93 -2.51 8.60 3.61
C ALA A 93 -1.77 7.36 4.16
N SER A 94 -1.87 6.19 3.51
CA SER A 94 -1.24 4.96 4.00
C SER A 94 0.30 4.94 3.94
N ALA A 95 0.94 5.90 3.28
CA ALA A 95 2.37 6.14 3.48
C ALA A 95 2.72 6.54 4.94
N LEU A 96 1.79 7.17 5.66
CA LEU A 96 1.93 7.37 7.11
C LEU A 96 1.99 6.05 7.87
N GLU A 97 1.33 4.99 7.38
CA GLU A 97 1.31 3.71 8.08
C GLU A 97 2.72 3.14 8.18
N THR A 98 3.47 3.19 7.06
CA THR A 98 4.88 2.85 6.97
C THR A 98 5.74 3.76 7.85
N LEU A 99 5.69 5.08 7.62
CA LEU A 99 6.61 6.03 8.25
C LEU A 99 6.34 6.19 9.75
N CYS A 100 5.09 6.39 10.15
CA CYS A 100 4.74 6.47 11.57
C CYS A 100 4.88 5.11 12.27
N GLY A 101 4.56 4.00 11.60
CA GLY A 101 4.70 2.67 12.19
C GLY A 101 6.16 2.30 12.45
N GLN A 102 7.03 2.47 11.45
CA GLN A 102 8.46 2.24 11.61
C GLN A 102 9.08 3.18 12.64
N ALA A 103 8.73 4.48 12.62
CA ALA A 103 9.21 5.42 13.63
C ALA A 103 8.71 5.09 15.04
N PHE A 104 7.47 4.59 15.18
CA PHE A 104 6.92 4.14 16.46
C PHE A 104 7.65 2.91 16.99
N GLY A 105 7.91 1.92 16.13
CA GLY A 105 8.73 0.75 16.43
C GLY A 105 10.15 1.10 16.88
N ALA A 106 10.76 2.07 16.18
CA ALA A 106 12.09 2.60 16.49
C ALA A 106 12.11 3.56 17.70
N LYS A 107 10.97 3.78 18.37
CA LYS A 107 10.78 4.72 19.48
C LYS A 107 11.11 6.19 19.15
N LYS A 108 11.11 6.56 17.87
CA LYS A 108 11.28 7.95 17.39
C LYS A 108 9.96 8.72 17.44
N TYR A 109 9.37 8.82 18.63
CA TYR A 109 8.00 9.32 18.80
C TYR A 109 7.76 10.74 18.24
N HIS A 110 8.74 11.64 18.34
CA HIS A 110 8.62 13.00 17.84
C HIS A 110 8.39 13.09 16.32
N MET A 111 8.91 12.13 15.54
CA MET A 111 8.79 12.13 14.08
C MET A 111 7.37 11.86 13.61
N LEU A 112 6.54 11.16 14.40
CA LEU A 112 5.17 10.85 14.01
C LEU A 112 4.35 12.13 13.80
N GLY A 113 4.54 13.14 14.66
CA GLY A 113 3.85 14.42 14.53
C GLY A 113 4.33 15.23 13.32
N ILE A 114 5.61 15.09 12.94
CA ILE A 114 6.17 15.69 11.73
C ILE A 114 5.60 15.02 10.48
N TYR A 115 5.57 13.68 10.44
CA TYR A 115 4.96 12.94 9.34
C TYR A 115 3.47 13.26 9.19
N LEU A 116 2.71 13.34 10.28
CA LEU A 116 1.31 13.74 10.25
C LEU A 116 1.13 15.11 9.57
N GLN A 117 1.98 16.09 9.87
CA GLN A 117 1.95 17.41 9.24
C GLN A 117 2.31 17.35 7.75
N ARG A 118 3.36 16.60 7.37
CA ARG A 118 3.72 16.36 5.96
C ARG A 118 2.55 15.77 5.18
N SER A 119 1.86 14.80 5.79
CA SER A 119 0.66 14.19 5.22
C SER A 119 -0.45 15.21 5.02
N PHE A 120 -0.74 16.07 6.01
CA PHE A 120 -1.73 17.14 5.81
C PHE A 120 -1.38 18.04 4.63
N ILE A 121 -0.13 18.49 4.51
CA ILE A 121 0.32 19.34 3.41
C ILE A 121 0.10 18.65 2.06
N ILE A 122 0.58 17.42 1.92
CA ILE A 122 0.56 16.67 0.66
C ILE A 122 -0.86 16.24 0.28
N LEU A 123 -1.65 15.74 1.23
CA LEU A 123 -3.03 15.36 0.95
C LEU A 123 -3.92 16.58 0.70
N PHE A 124 -3.66 17.72 1.33
CA PHE A 124 -4.38 18.96 1.02
C PHE A 124 -4.08 19.45 -0.41
N ALA A 125 -2.81 19.42 -0.82
CA ALA A 125 -2.43 19.73 -2.19
C ALA A 125 -3.08 18.77 -3.19
N CYS A 126 -3.03 17.46 -2.93
CA CYS A 126 -3.70 16.45 -3.76
C CYS A 126 -5.23 16.67 -3.80
N ALA A 127 -5.88 16.88 -2.65
CA ALA A 127 -7.30 17.16 -2.58
C ALA A 127 -7.68 18.38 -3.43
N THR A 128 -6.85 19.42 -3.41
CA THR A 128 -7.04 20.63 -4.25
C THR A 128 -6.93 20.29 -5.74
N LEU A 129 -5.92 19.51 -6.14
CA LEU A 129 -5.74 19.05 -7.53
C LEU A 129 -6.89 18.18 -8.04
N LEU A 130 -7.62 17.51 -7.15
CA LEU A 130 -8.77 16.67 -7.48
C LEU A 130 -10.10 17.45 -7.57
N LEU A 131 -10.15 18.73 -7.21
CA LEU A 131 -11.38 19.55 -7.28
C LEU A 131 -12.03 19.61 -8.67
N PRO A 132 -11.30 19.64 -9.80
CA PRO A 132 -11.92 19.63 -11.12
C PRO A 132 -12.92 18.47 -11.32
N MET A 133 -12.68 17.30 -10.72
CA MET A 133 -13.62 16.17 -10.81
C MET A 133 -14.97 16.46 -10.15
N TYR A 134 -14.99 17.27 -9.09
CA TYR A 134 -16.22 17.67 -8.42
C TYR A 134 -16.93 18.79 -9.17
N ILE A 135 -16.16 19.79 -9.65
CA ILE A 135 -16.68 20.96 -10.37
C ILE A 135 -17.27 20.54 -11.72
N PHE A 136 -16.58 19.65 -12.44
CA PHE A 136 -16.98 19.14 -13.75
C PHE A 136 -17.68 17.78 -13.68
N ALA A 137 -18.20 17.38 -12.52
CA ALA A 137 -18.88 16.10 -12.36
C ALA A 137 -20.07 15.93 -13.33
N ALA A 138 -20.91 16.95 -13.50
CA ALA A 138 -22.05 16.88 -14.44
C ALA A 138 -21.63 16.58 -15.89
N PRO A 139 -20.73 17.36 -16.53
CA PRO A 139 -20.31 17.06 -17.90
C PRO A 139 -19.54 15.75 -18.01
N ILE A 140 -18.73 15.37 -17.01
CA ILE A 140 -18.03 14.06 -16.99
C ILE A 140 -19.05 12.91 -16.99
N LEU A 141 -20.08 12.98 -16.15
CA LEU A 141 -21.11 11.95 -16.08
C LEU A 141 -21.94 11.87 -17.36
N GLN A 142 -22.26 13.01 -17.98
CA GLN A 142 -22.91 13.03 -19.30
C GLN A 142 -22.04 12.39 -20.38
N LEU A 143 -20.73 12.65 -20.37
CA LEU A 143 -19.78 12.05 -21.32
C LEU A 143 -19.72 10.52 -21.19
N ILE A 144 -19.87 9.99 -19.97
CA ILE A 144 -19.91 8.55 -19.68
C ILE A 144 -21.30 7.94 -19.99
N GLY A 145 -22.25 8.75 -20.49
CA GLY A 145 -23.56 8.28 -20.95
C GLY A 145 -24.65 8.29 -19.88
N GLN A 146 -24.46 8.97 -18.74
CA GLN A 146 -25.51 9.11 -17.74
C GLN A 146 -26.63 10.06 -18.23
N PRO A 147 -27.90 9.80 -17.88
CA PRO A 147 -29.02 10.68 -18.24
C PRO A 147 -28.77 12.15 -17.83
N PRO A 148 -29.14 13.14 -18.67
CA PRO A 148 -28.83 14.54 -18.42
C PRO A 148 -29.31 15.06 -17.06
N GLU A 149 -30.52 14.71 -16.64
CA GLU A 149 -31.10 15.13 -15.35
C GLU A 149 -30.35 14.52 -14.15
N LEU A 150 -30.01 13.23 -14.25
CA LEU A 150 -29.26 12.50 -13.23
C LEU A 150 -27.85 13.09 -13.06
N ALA A 151 -27.17 13.35 -14.18
CA ALA A 151 -25.84 13.95 -14.22
C ALA A 151 -25.83 15.38 -13.68
N ALA A 152 -26.84 16.19 -14.03
CA ALA A 152 -26.97 17.56 -13.51
C ALA A 152 -27.14 17.58 -11.98
N LEU A 153 -28.00 16.73 -11.43
CA LEU A 153 -28.23 16.66 -9.99
C LEU A 153 -27.03 16.05 -9.24
N ALA A 154 -26.40 15.01 -9.80
CA ALA A 154 -25.18 14.43 -9.24
C ALA A 154 -24.00 15.42 -9.27
N GLY A 155 -23.90 16.26 -10.31
CA GLY A 155 -22.91 17.32 -10.37
C GLY A 155 -23.12 18.40 -9.30
N LYS A 156 -24.38 18.80 -9.07
CA LYS A 156 -24.72 19.72 -7.99
C LYS A 156 -24.36 19.16 -6.60
N LEU A 157 -24.70 17.89 -6.36
CA LEU A 157 -24.31 17.17 -5.15
C LEU A 157 -22.78 17.10 -4.98
N SER A 158 -22.05 16.86 -6.06
CA SER A 158 -20.59 16.79 -6.04
C SER A 158 -19.98 18.11 -5.56
N ILE A 159 -20.47 19.25 -6.05
CA ILE A 159 -20.04 20.57 -5.55
C ILE A 159 -20.34 20.70 -4.04
N TRP A 160 -21.51 20.25 -3.59
CA TRP A 160 -21.87 20.25 -2.17
C TRP A 160 -21.00 19.35 -1.31
N PHE A 161 -20.32 18.35 -1.89
CA PHE A 161 -19.42 17.44 -1.18
C PHE A 161 -17.95 17.87 -1.14
N ILE A 162 -17.60 19.01 -1.74
CA ILE A 162 -16.24 19.57 -1.62
C ILE A 162 -15.78 19.71 -0.14
N PRO A 163 -16.62 20.12 0.83
CA PRO A 163 -16.19 20.17 2.22
C PRO A 163 -15.83 18.78 2.79
N VAL A 164 -16.55 17.72 2.43
CA VAL A 164 -16.25 16.33 2.85
C VAL A 164 -14.91 15.86 2.32
N HIS A 165 -14.59 16.25 1.09
CA HIS A 165 -13.34 15.91 0.42
C HIS A 165 -12.12 16.44 1.19
N TYR A 166 -12.21 17.68 1.70
CA TYR A 166 -11.18 18.24 2.57
C TYR A 166 -11.20 17.65 3.99
N ALA A 167 -12.35 17.22 4.50
CA ALA A 167 -12.40 16.52 5.79
C ALA A 167 -11.62 15.19 5.76
N PHE A 168 -11.59 14.50 4.62
CA PHE A 168 -10.80 13.28 4.46
C PHE A 168 -9.30 13.47 4.65
N VAL A 169 -8.75 14.63 4.25
CA VAL A 169 -7.34 14.96 4.50
C VAL A 169 -7.01 14.81 5.98
N PHE A 170 -7.87 15.36 6.84
CA PHE A 170 -7.67 15.32 8.29
C PHE A 170 -7.97 13.94 8.85
N ILE A 171 -9.13 13.36 8.54
CA ILE A 171 -9.56 12.09 9.12
C ILE A 171 -8.62 10.95 8.76
N LEU A 172 -8.23 10.82 7.50
CA LEU A 172 -7.40 9.70 7.05
C LEU A 172 -6.01 9.77 7.69
N SER A 173 -5.39 10.96 7.70
CA SER A 173 -4.07 11.13 8.31
C SER A 173 -4.10 10.98 9.84
N LEU A 174 -5.11 11.54 10.52
CA LEU A 174 -5.27 11.40 11.97
C LEU A 174 -5.58 9.95 12.37
N GLN A 175 -6.42 9.26 11.61
CA GLN A 175 -6.72 7.84 11.81
C GLN A 175 -5.42 7.04 11.78
N ILE A 176 -4.64 7.16 10.71
CA ILE A 176 -3.42 6.35 10.53
C ILE A 176 -2.37 6.72 11.57
N PHE A 177 -2.21 8.01 11.89
CA PHE A 177 -1.33 8.47 12.96
C PHE A 177 -1.66 7.82 14.32
N LEU A 178 -2.94 7.75 14.68
CA LEU A 178 -3.39 7.07 15.90
C LEU A 178 -3.23 5.54 15.79
N GLN A 179 -3.44 4.99 14.59
CA GLN A 179 -3.35 3.56 14.32
C GLN A 179 -1.93 3.03 14.48
N SER A 180 -0.92 3.72 13.94
CA SER A 180 0.49 3.39 14.11
C SER A 180 0.92 3.31 15.58
N GLN A 181 0.26 4.08 16.46
CA GLN A 181 0.51 4.13 17.91
C GLN A 181 -0.36 3.17 18.73
N LEU A 182 -1.14 2.29 18.07
CA LEU A 182 -2.09 1.37 18.72
C LEU A 182 -3.23 2.08 19.51
N LYS A 183 -3.59 3.32 19.12
CA LYS A 183 -4.67 4.13 19.73
C LYS A 183 -5.99 4.05 18.96
N ASN A 184 -6.24 2.95 18.27
CA ASN A 184 -7.41 2.75 17.40
C ASN A 184 -8.76 2.85 18.09
N LEU A 185 -8.80 2.57 19.39
CA LEU A 185 -10.03 2.72 20.17
C LEU A 185 -10.55 4.17 20.14
N VAL A 186 -9.66 5.16 20.06
CA VAL A 186 -10.05 6.58 19.96
C VAL A 186 -10.85 6.82 18.69
N HIS A 187 -10.36 6.32 17.56
CA HIS A 187 -11.05 6.45 16.28
C HIS A 187 -12.39 5.71 16.26
N ALA A 188 -12.47 4.53 16.90
CA ALA A 188 -13.72 3.79 17.03
C ALA A 188 -14.76 4.55 17.86
N VAL A 189 -14.36 5.11 19.00
CA VAL A 189 -15.25 5.91 19.86
C VAL A 189 -15.71 7.18 19.14
N VAL A 190 -14.80 7.90 18.47
CA VAL A 190 -15.16 9.07 17.67
C VAL A 190 -16.13 8.68 16.55
N SER A 191 -15.88 7.57 15.85
CA SER A 191 -16.79 7.07 14.80
C SER A 191 -18.18 6.73 15.33
N ALA A 192 -18.30 6.17 16.56
CA ALA A 192 -19.58 5.94 17.22
C ALA A 192 -20.32 7.26 17.52
N ILE A 193 -19.61 8.22 18.11
CA ILE A 193 -20.17 9.55 18.44
C ILE A 193 -20.66 10.23 17.17
N VAL A 194 -19.85 10.23 16.12
CA VAL A 194 -20.18 10.84 14.83
C VAL A 194 -21.41 10.15 14.21
N LEU A 195 -21.53 8.82 14.29
CA LEU A 195 -22.72 8.11 13.79
C LEU A 195 -23.99 8.52 14.54
N ILE A 196 -23.93 8.65 15.88
CA ILE A 196 -25.07 9.11 16.69
C ILE A 196 -25.46 10.54 16.32
N VAL A 197 -24.46 11.44 16.21
CA VAL A 197 -24.66 12.82 15.77
C VAL A 197 -25.27 12.85 14.36
N HIS A 198 -24.76 12.02 13.44
CA HIS A 198 -25.26 11.93 12.07
C HIS A 198 -26.73 11.50 12.03
N LEU A 199 -27.11 10.50 12.82
CA LEU A 199 -28.50 10.03 12.90
C LEU A 199 -29.42 11.12 13.44
N PHE A 200 -29.03 11.78 14.53
CA PHE A 200 -29.79 12.88 15.11
C PHE A 200 -29.94 14.06 14.14
N MET A 201 -28.84 14.49 13.51
CA MET A 201 -28.83 15.61 12.58
C MET A 201 -29.61 15.29 11.31
N THR A 202 -29.55 14.05 10.82
CA THR A 202 -30.32 13.62 9.66
C THR A 202 -31.82 13.65 9.98
N TRP A 203 -32.23 13.11 11.13
CA TRP A 203 -33.61 13.22 11.58
C TRP A 203 -34.06 14.68 11.72
N LEU A 204 -33.24 15.55 12.32
CA LEU A 204 -33.60 16.94 12.55
C LEU A 204 -33.70 17.74 11.23
N PHE A 205 -32.68 17.72 10.39
CA PHE A 205 -32.60 18.59 9.22
C PHE A 205 -33.32 18.01 8.00
N VAL A 206 -33.30 16.69 7.82
CA VAL A 206 -33.92 16.05 6.65
C VAL A 206 -35.38 15.70 6.94
N TYR A 207 -35.68 15.06 8.07
CA TYR A 207 -37.05 14.63 8.38
C TYR A 207 -37.90 15.76 9.00
N ARG A 208 -37.40 16.40 10.07
CA ARG A 208 -38.19 17.39 10.82
C ARG A 208 -38.29 18.76 10.13
N TYR A 209 -37.17 19.29 9.65
CA TYR A 209 -37.12 20.59 8.94
C TYR A 209 -37.29 20.48 7.43
N ARG A 210 -37.24 19.28 6.85
CA ARG A 210 -37.49 19.02 5.42
C ARG A 210 -36.62 19.85 4.49
N PHE A 211 -35.33 20.00 4.81
CA PHE A 211 -34.35 20.68 3.94
C PHE A 211 -33.99 19.87 2.68
N GLY A 212 -34.66 18.74 2.45
CA GLY A 212 -34.54 17.92 1.26
C GLY A 212 -33.09 17.46 1.02
N LEU A 213 -32.74 17.36 -0.25
CA LEU A 213 -31.46 16.79 -0.69
C LEU A 213 -30.25 17.63 -0.24
N PHE A 214 -30.41 18.95 -0.16
CA PHE A 214 -29.39 19.85 0.36
C PHE A 214 -29.11 19.57 1.84
N GLY A 215 -30.17 19.43 2.65
CA GLY A 215 -30.06 19.06 4.07
C GLY A 215 -29.31 17.73 4.24
N THR A 216 -29.65 16.71 3.43
CA THR A 216 -29.00 15.41 3.46
C THR A 216 -27.49 15.50 3.18
N ALA A 217 -27.08 16.26 2.15
CA ALA A 217 -25.66 16.45 1.83
C ALA A 217 -24.92 17.26 2.91
N MET A 218 -25.52 18.32 3.44
CA MET A 218 -24.90 19.16 4.47
C MET A 218 -24.73 18.43 5.80
N VAL A 219 -25.68 17.58 6.19
CA VAL A 219 -25.53 16.74 7.39
C VAL A 219 -24.36 15.77 7.25
N LEU A 220 -24.19 15.15 6.08
CA LEU A 220 -23.03 14.29 5.84
C LEU A 220 -21.72 15.07 5.96
N ASN A 221 -21.61 16.24 5.32
CA ASN A 221 -20.45 17.12 5.47
C ASN A 221 -20.15 17.44 6.93
N PHE A 222 -21.17 17.85 7.68
CA PHE A 222 -21.05 18.19 9.08
C PHE A 222 -20.52 17.01 9.90
N SER A 223 -21.06 15.80 9.71
CA SER A 223 -20.62 14.60 10.42
C SER A 223 -19.14 14.28 10.19
N TRP A 224 -18.65 14.37 8.94
CA TRP A 224 -17.22 14.18 8.66
C TRP A 224 -16.34 15.25 9.32
N TRP A 225 -16.76 16.52 9.32
CA TRP A 225 -16.02 17.57 10.02
C TRP A 225 -16.04 17.44 11.55
N VAL A 226 -17.14 16.95 12.13
CA VAL A 226 -17.19 16.59 13.56
C VAL A 226 -16.17 15.50 13.86
N GLY A 227 -16.07 14.46 13.02
CA GLY A 227 -15.05 13.42 13.15
C GLY A 227 -13.63 13.97 13.09
N ALA A 228 -13.34 14.82 12.09
CA ALA A 228 -12.04 15.47 11.93
C ALA A 228 -11.69 16.32 13.16
N GLY A 229 -12.65 17.14 13.62
CA GLY A 229 -12.49 18.02 14.77
C GLY A 229 -12.26 17.27 16.06
N LEU A 230 -13.00 16.19 16.33
CA LEU A 230 -12.85 15.38 17.54
C LEU A 230 -11.49 14.65 17.58
N LEU A 231 -11.05 14.07 16.46
CA LEU A 231 -9.72 13.44 16.37
C LEU A 231 -8.61 14.47 16.55
N MET A 232 -8.73 15.63 15.91
CA MET A 232 -7.76 16.71 16.03
C MET A 232 -7.69 17.23 17.47
N ALA A 233 -8.85 17.46 18.10
CA ALA A 233 -8.94 17.86 19.50
C ALA A 233 -8.27 16.84 20.43
N PHE A 234 -8.48 15.53 20.20
CA PHE A 234 -7.79 14.50 20.98
C PHE A 234 -6.26 14.59 20.85
N VAL A 235 -5.75 14.79 19.62
CA VAL A 235 -4.30 14.93 19.39
C VAL A 235 -3.74 16.20 20.04
N LEU A 236 -4.42 17.34 19.90
CA LEU A 236 -3.97 18.64 20.41
C LEU A 236 -4.06 18.76 21.94
N TYR A 237 -5.14 18.29 22.56
CA TYR A 237 -5.41 18.50 24.00
C TYR A 237 -4.85 17.39 24.90
N GLY A 238 -3.82 16.68 24.44
CA GLY A 238 -3.00 15.82 25.29
C GLY A 238 -3.22 14.31 25.13
N GLY A 239 -4.02 13.86 24.17
CA GLY A 239 -4.14 12.44 23.83
C GLY A 239 -2.85 11.85 23.25
N CYS A 240 -1.96 12.68 22.70
CA CYS A 240 -0.72 12.27 22.03
C CYS A 240 0.51 13.10 22.43
N ARG A 241 0.74 13.36 23.72
CA ARG A 241 1.83 14.24 24.21
C ARG A 241 3.26 13.85 23.79
N GLU A 242 3.52 12.57 23.57
CA GLU A 242 4.85 12.07 23.17
C GLU A 242 5.09 12.18 21.66
N THR A 243 4.02 12.05 20.87
CA THR A 243 4.07 11.95 19.42
C THR A 243 3.65 13.24 18.72
N TRP A 244 2.93 14.12 19.40
CA TRP A 244 2.55 15.45 18.95
C TRP A 244 3.14 16.52 19.88
N LYS A 245 4.06 17.34 19.34
CA LYS A 245 4.70 18.46 20.05
C LYS A 245 4.26 19.84 19.55
N GLY A 246 3.24 19.88 18.70
CA GLY A 246 2.79 21.09 18.00
C GLY A 246 3.28 21.16 16.56
N PHE A 247 2.94 22.26 15.91
CA PHE A 247 3.37 22.54 14.54
C PHE A 247 4.87 22.80 14.48
N SER A 248 5.52 22.33 13.41
CA SER A 248 6.97 22.44 13.23
C SER A 248 7.32 22.73 11.78
N MET A 249 8.33 23.56 11.56
CA MET A 249 8.87 23.84 10.22
C MET A 249 9.52 22.61 9.58
N LEU A 250 9.90 21.60 10.37
CA LEU A 250 10.39 20.30 9.87
C LEU A 250 9.33 19.55 9.04
N ALA A 251 8.06 19.97 9.10
CA ALA A 251 7.01 19.45 8.24
C ALA A 251 7.20 19.84 6.76
N PHE A 252 8.00 20.87 6.46
CA PHE A 252 8.30 21.29 5.08
C PHE A 252 9.58 20.67 4.52
N ASP A 253 10.41 20.10 5.40
CA ASP A 253 11.60 19.35 5.02
C ASP A 253 11.21 17.94 4.52
N GLY A 254 11.98 17.39 3.57
CA GLY A 254 11.77 16.03 3.03
C GLY A 254 10.37 15.75 2.46
N LEU A 255 9.68 16.78 1.95
CA LEU A 255 8.33 16.64 1.37
C LEU A 255 8.35 15.83 0.07
N TRP A 256 9.45 15.87 -0.70
CA TRP A 256 9.55 15.19 -1.97
C TRP A 256 9.64 13.67 -1.80
N GLU A 257 10.42 13.18 -0.84
CA GLU A 257 10.50 11.75 -0.51
C GLU A 257 9.15 11.26 0.03
N PHE A 258 8.52 12.04 0.90
CA PHE A 258 7.18 11.73 1.38
C PHE A 258 6.18 11.68 0.22
N LEU A 259 6.22 12.65 -0.70
CA LEU A 259 5.33 12.70 -1.86
C LEU A 259 5.53 11.48 -2.77
N LYS A 260 6.77 11.06 -3.04
CA LYS A 260 7.06 9.85 -3.84
C LYS A 260 6.43 8.61 -3.22
N LEU A 261 6.67 8.39 -1.92
CA LEU A 261 6.11 7.24 -1.20
C LEU A 261 4.57 7.31 -1.15
N SER A 262 4.04 8.48 -0.82
CA SER A 262 2.61 8.76 -0.77
C SER A 262 1.94 8.57 -2.12
N ALA A 263 2.54 9.04 -3.21
CA ALA A 263 2.03 8.86 -4.57
C ALA A 263 2.07 7.38 -4.99
N ALA A 264 3.14 6.64 -4.69
CA ALA A 264 3.22 5.21 -4.97
C ALA A 264 2.11 4.43 -4.25
N SER A 265 1.90 4.70 -2.96
CA SER A 265 0.82 4.11 -2.17
C SER A 265 -0.57 4.55 -2.66
N GLY A 266 -0.68 5.82 -3.03
CA GLY A 266 -1.83 6.43 -3.69
C GLY A 266 -2.23 5.61 -4.90
N VAL A 267 -1.35 5.49 -5.89
CA VAL A 267 -1.57 4.71 -7.11
C VAL A 267 -1.90 3.25 -6.77
N MET A 268 -1.13 2.60 -5.89
CA MET A 268 -1.34 1.19 -5.52
C MET A 268 -2.78 0.92 -5.04
N LEU A 269 -3.26 1.62 -4.02
CA LEU A 269 -4.62 1.41 -3.48
C LEU A 269 -5.71 1.99 -4.38
N CYS A 270 -5.40 3.04 -5.15
CA CYS A 270 -6.37 3.64 -6.06
C CYS A 270 -6.69 2.69 -7.22
N LEU A 271 -5.67 2.03 -7.79
CA LEU A 271 -5.83 0.98 -8.80
C LEU A 271 -6.69 -0.18 -8.28
N GLU A 272 -6.44 -0.66 -7.06
CA GLU A 272 -7.28 -1.68 -6.42
C GLU A 272 -8.74 -1.20 -6.29
N ASN A 273 -8.95 -0.02 -5.71
CA ASN A 273 -10.29 0.55 -5.50
C ASN A 273 -11.03 0.81 -6.83
N TRP A 274 -10.35 1.31 -7.85
CA TRP A 274 -10.96 1.54 -9.17
C TRP A 274 -11.28 0.25 -9.88
N TYR A 275 -10.42 -0.76 -9.77
CA TYR A 275 -10.69 -2.08 -10.33
C TYR A 275 -12.00 -2.67 -9.82
N TYR A 276 -12.23 -2.65 -8.50
CA TYR A 276 -13.51 -3.10 -7.93
C TYR A 276 -14.68 -2.20 -8.32
N ARG A 277 -14.49 -0.88 -8.47
CA ARG A 277 -15.57 0.02 -8.91
C ARG A 277 -15.96 -0.20 -10.36
N ILE A 278 -14.99 -0.42 -11.25
CA ILE A 278 -15.24 -0.81 -12.64
C ILE A 278 -16.02 -2.12 -12.66
N MET A 279 -15.63 -3.11 -11.85
CA MET A 279 -16.39 -4.35 -11.69
C MET A 279 -17.84 -4.09 -11.27
N ILE A 280 -18.07 -3.26 -10.25
CA ILE A 280 -19.44 -2.92 -9.78
C ILE A 280 -20.27 -2.23 -10.87
N VAL A 281 -19.65 -1.35 -11.66
CA VAL A 281 -20.32 -0.65 -12.78
C VAL A 281 -20.67 -1.64 -13.89
N LEU A 282 -19.74 -2.52 -14.28
CA LEU A 282 -19.93 -3.50 -15.36
C LEU A 282 -20.92 -4.61 -15.00
N VAL A 283 -20.90 -5.06 -13.74
CA VAL A 283 -21.75 -6.17 -13.24
C VAL A 283 -23.16 -5.69 -12.84
N GLY A 284 -23.38 -4.37 -12.75
CA GLY A 284 -24.66 -3.81 -12.36
C GLY A 284 -24.88 -3.85 -10.85
N ASN A 285 -24.32 -2.88 -10.14
CA ASN A 285 -24.71 -2.41 -8.80
C ASN A 285 -25.09 -3.51 -7.77
N ILE A 286 -24.30 -4.57 -7.64
CA ILE A 286 -24.43 -5.54 -6.55
C ILE A 286 -23.89 -4.90 -5.27
N LYS A 287 -24.78 -4.29 -4.48
CA LYS A 287 -24.45 -3.53 -3.25
C LYS A 287 -24.09 -4.38 -2.03
N ASN A 288 -23.98 -5.71 -2.15
CA ASN A 288 -24.26 -6.60 -1.01
C ASN A 288 -23.03 -7.23 -0.31
N ALA A 289 -21.79 -6.95 -0.74
CA ALA A 289 -20.57 -7.51 -0.12
C ALA A 289 -19.75 -6.51 0.73
N GLU A 290 -20.26 -5.29 0.93
CA GLU A 290 -19.46 -4.18 1.48
C GLU A 290 -18.96 -4.41 2.92
N ILE A 291 -19.76 -5.03 3.79
CA ILE A 291 -19.38 -5.27 5.19
C ILE A 291 -18.19 -6.22 5.27
N ILE A 292 -18.22 -7.30 4.50
CA ILE A 292 -17.13 -8.29 4.42
C ILE A 292 -15.86 -7.61 3.91
N LEU A 293 -15.98 -6.75 2.90
CA LEU A 293 -14.84 -5.97 2.40
C LEU A 293 -14.27 -5.02 3.48
N LYS A 294 -15.10 -4.41 4.34
CA LYS A 294 -14.60 -3.57 5.44
C LYS A 294 -13.83 -4.39 6.48
N ILE A 295 -14.22 -5.64 6.73
CA ILE A 295 -13.48 -6.54 7.62
C ILE A 295 -12.09 -6.78 7.05
N HIS A 296 -11.98 -7.16 5.78
CA HIS A 296 -10.69 -7.42 5.13
C HIS A 296 -9.80 -6.17 5.07
N LEU A 297 -10.37 -5.00 4.77
CA LEU A 297 -9.62 -3.75 4.78
C LEU A 297 -9.19 -3.31 6.20
N ALA A 298 -9.90 -3.73 7.25
CA ALA A 298 -9.44 -3.52 8.62
C ALA A 298 -8.27 -4.43 8.98
N PHE A 299 -8.25 -5.67 8.48
CA PHE A 299 -7.10 -6.56 8.58
C PHE A 299 -5.89 -6.05 7.80
N PHE A 300 -6.09 -5.51 6.58
CA PHE A 300 -5.05 -4.77 5.82
C PHE A 300 -4.36 -3.72 6.71
N ALA A 301 -5.16 -2.88 7.37
CA ALA A 301 -4.67 -1.77 8.19
C ALA A 301 -3.98 -2.27 9.48
N ALA A 302 -4.48 -3.38 10.04
CA ALA A 302 -3.90 -3.99 11.23
C ALA A 302 -2.55 -4.65 10.97
N ILE A 303 -2.41 -5.38 9.86
CA ILE A 303 -1.15 -6.03 9.54
C ILE A 303 -0.09 -5.04 9.08
N GLY A 304 -0.43 -4.01 8.32
CA GLY A 304 0.55 -3.03 7.86
C GLY A 304 1.16 -2.25 9.03
N VAL A 305 0.35 -1.79 9.99
CA VAL A 305 0.86 -1.21 11.25
C VAL A 305 1.73 -2.20 12.01
N ARG A 306 1.32 -3.46 12.09
CA ARG A 306 2.04 -4.45 12.88
C ARG A 306 3.42 -4.75 12.29
N VAL A 307 3.49 -4.95 10.98
CA VAL A 307 4.74 -5.16 10.24
C VAL A 307 5.62 -3.92 10.31
N ALA A 308 5.09 -2.72 10.08
CA ALA A 308 5.84 -1.47 10.20
C ALA A 308 6.45 -1.30 11.60
N ASN A 309 5.68 -1.56 12.66
CA ASN A 309 6.15 -1.46 14.04
C ASN A 309 7.26 -2.47 14.36
N GLU A 310 7.17 -3.71 13.85
CA GLU A 310 8.19 -4.73 14.09
C GLU A 310 9.48 -4.47 13.29
N LEU A 311 9.35 -4.05 12.03
CA LEU A 311 10.48 -3.65 11.19
C LEU A 311 11.20 -2.43 11.79
N GLY A 312 10.46 -1.41 12.21
CA GLY A 312 11.00 -0.24 12.90
C GLY A 312 11.70 -0.58 14.21
N ALA A 313 11.25 -1.61 14.91
CA ALA A 313 11.89 -2.11 16.13
C ALA A 313 13.13 -2.98 15.86
N GLY A 314 13.46 -3.25 14.59
CA GLY A 314 14.56 -4.15 14.21
C GLY A 314 14.25 -5.63 14.45
N ASN A 315 12.97 -6.03 14.46
CA ASN A 315 12.55 -7.40 14.74
C ASN A 315 11.98 -8.11 13.50
N SER A 316 12.86 -8.61 12.64
CA SER A 316 12.53 -9.32 11.39
C SER A 316 11.65 -10.55 11.64
N LYS A 317 12.04 -11.36 12.64
CA LYS A 317 11.30 -12.56 13.06
C LYS A 317 9.89 -12.20 13.53
N GLY A 318 9.73 -11.09 14.24
CA GLY A 318 8.44 -10.55 14.66
C GLY A 318 7.56 -10.15 13.48
N ALA A 319 8.11 -9.44 12.50
CA ALA A 319 7.40 -9.02 11.30
C ALA A 319 6.95 -10.22 10.44
N LYS A 320 7.83 -11.21 10.24
CA LYS A 320 7.50 -12.48 9.55
C LYS A 320 6.41 -13.25 10.28
N PHE A 321 6.53 -13.39 11.61
CA PHE A 321 5.56 -14.13 12.42
C PHE A 321 4.19 -13.45 12.43
N ALA A 322 4.14 -12.12 12.56
CA ALA A 322 2.91 -11.33 12.48
C ALA A 322 2.20 -11.54 11.14
N THR A 323 2.96 -11.53 10.03
CA THR A 323 2.47 -11.80 8.68
C THR A 323 1.81 -13.18 8.58
N ILE A 324 2.49 -14.22 9.04
CA ILE A 324 1.97 -15.60 9.02
C ILE A 324 0.67 -15.70 9.83
N VAL A 325 0.64 -15.17 11.05
CA VAL A 325 -0.54 -15.23 11.91
C VAL A 325 -1.72 -14.49 11.28
N ALA A 326 -1.49 -13.33 10.67
CA ALA A 326 -2.54 -12.53 10.03
C ALA A 326 -3.10 -13.23 8.78
N VAL A 327 -2.24 -13.73 7.90
CA VAL A 327 -2.66 -14.47 6.69
C VAL A 327 -3.47 -15.69 7.08
N ILE A 328 -3.00 -16.52 8.02
CA ILE A 328 -3.75 -17.71 8.47
C ILE A 328 -5.10 -17.32 9.08
N THR A 329 -5.14 -16.32 9.96
CA THR A 329 -6.37 -15.88 10.62
C THR A 329 -7.41 -15.43 9.60
N SER A 330 -7.00 -14.64 8.61
CA SER A 330 -7.90 -14.12 7.59
C SER A 330 -8.32 -15.17 6.57
N SER A 331 -7.42 -16.07 6.17
CA SER A 331 -7.77 -17.21 5.33
C SER A 331 -8.81 -18.09 6.01
N ILE A 332 -8.72 -18.34 7.32
CA ILE A 332 -9.75 -19.08 8.07
C ILE A 332 -11.09 -18.36 8.00
N ILE A 333 -11.11 -17.05 8.23
CA ILE A 333 -12.33 -16.23 8.13
C ILE A 333 -12.91 -16.29 6.70
N GLY A 334 -12.06 -16.14 5.68
CA GLY A 334 -12.42 -16.24 4.28
C GLY A 334 -13.00 -17.60 3.90
N ILE A 335 -12.41 -18.69 4.38
CA ILE A 335 -12.92 -20.05 4.17
C ILE A 335 -14.29 -20.24 4.84
N ILE A 336 -14.48 -19.73 6.06
CA ILE A 336 -15.78 -19.77 6.73
C ILE A 336 -16.85 -19.06 5.88
N PHE A 337 -16.57 -17.84 5.41
CA PHE A 337 -17.52 -17.13 4.54
C PHE A 337 -17.72 -17.80 3.18
N PHE A 338 -16.67 -18.36 2.59
CA PHE A 338 -16.75 -19.15 1.36
C PHE A 338 -17.72 -20.33 1.51
N ILE A 339 -17.57 -21.13 2.57
CA ILE A 339 -18.44 -22.27 2.86
C ILE A 339 -19.88 -21.79 3.12
N LEU A 340 -20.06 -20.73 3.89
CA LEU A 340 -21.39 -20.16 4.16
C LEU A 340 -22.08 -19.73 2.87
N ILE A 341 -21.36 -19.05 1.97
CA ILE A 341 -21.94 -18.55 0.72
C ILE A 341 -22.33 -19.70 -0.20
N ILE A 342 -21.47 -20.71 -0.33
CA ILE A 342 -21.81 -21.90 -1.14
C ILE A 342 -22.95 -22.70 -0.51
N THR A 343 -23.01 -22.82 0.81
CA THR A 343 -24.06 -23.62 1.47
C THR A 343 -25.43 -22.92 1.37
N PHE A 344 -25.46 -21.59 1.41
CA PHE A 344 -26.68 -20.79 1.40
C PHE A 344 -26.90 -20.05 0.07
N HIS A 345 -26.25 -20.47 -1.03
CA HIS A 345 -26.26 -19.75 -2.31
C HIS A 345 -27.67 -19.39 -2.78
N ASN A 346 -28.59 -20.36 -2.72
CA ASN A 346 -30.00 -20.21 -3.09
C ASN A 346 -30.87 -19.45 -2.06
N LYS A 347 -30.32 -19.06 -0.92
CA LYS A 347 -31.04 -18.37 0.18
C LYS A 347 -30.52 -16.96 0.45
N ILE A 348 -29.27 -16.66 0.08
CA ILE A 348 -28.64 -15.36 0.37
C ILE A 348 -29.39 -14.21 -0.29
N ALA A 349 -29.90 -14.41 -1.50
CA ALA A 349 -30.64 -13.38 -2.23
C ALA A 349 -31.93 -12.95 -1.52
N TYR A 350 -32.60 -13.85 -0.82
CA TYR A 350 -33.84 -13.58 -0.08
C TYR A 350 -33.68 -12.58 1.07
N ILE A 351 -32.45 -12.36 1.54
CA ILE A 351 -32.16 -11.31 2.54
C ILE A 351 -32.30 -9.92 1.93
N PHE A 352 -32.13 -9.79 0.61
CA PHE A 352 -32.04 -8.51 -0.09
C PHE A 352 -33.22 -8.22 -1.02
N THR A 353 -33.89 -9.25 -1.56
CA THR A 353 -34.95 -9.09 -2.54
C THR A 353 -35.97 -10.23 -2.47
N ILE A 354 -37.19 -9.95 -2.92
CA ILE A 354 -38.28 -10.92 -3.09
C ILE A 354 -38.53 -11.19 -4.59
N SER A 355 -37.78 -10.53 -5.48
CA SER A 355 -37.88 -10.72 -6.92
C SER A 355 -37.16 -12.01 -7.34
N GLU A 356 -37.92 -13.00 -7.80
CA GLU A 356 -37.40 -14.30 -8.28
C GLU A 356 -36.32 -14.12 -9.36
N VAL A 357 -36.52 -13.18 -10.29
CA VAL A 357 -35.54 -12.88 -11.36
C VAL A 357 -34.19 -12.44 -10.78
N VAL A 358 -34.18 -11.65 -9.70
CA VAL A 358 -32.94 -11.21 -9.05
C VAL A 358 -32.34 -12.33 -8.20
N ILE A 359 -33.18 -13.19 -7.62
CA ILE A 359 -32.76 -14.35 -6.83
C ILE A 359 -32.00 -15.34 -7.72
N ASP A 360 -32.55 -15.70 -8.88
CA ASP A 360 -31.92 -16.63 -9.84
C ASP A 360 -30.55 -16.10 -10.30
N VAL A 361 -30.46 -14.81 -10.63
CA VAL A 361 -29.18 -14.19 -11.03
C VAL A 361 -28.16 -14.20 -9.90
N VAL A 362 -28.57 -13.91 -8.65
CA VAL A 362 -27.66 -13.96 -7.50
C VAL A 362 -27.22 -15.41 -7.22
N ASP A 363 -28.09 -16.39 -7.44
CA ASP A 363 -27.78 -17.81 -7.27
C ASP A 363 -26.66 -18.24 -8.23
N ASP A 364 -26.80 -17.91 -9.52
CA ASP A 364 -25.80 -18.18 -10.56
C ASP A 364 -24.44 -17.53 -10.25
N LEU A 365 -24.46 -16.34 -9.64
CA LEU A 365 -23.25 -15.58 -9.29
C LEU A 365 -22.65 -15.96 -7.93
N SER A 366 -23.36 -16.73 -7.09
CA SER A 366 -22.95 -16.99 -5.70
C SER A 366 -21.65 -17.76 -5.59
N PHE A 367 -21.38 -18.69 -6.51
CA PHE A 367 -20.09 -19.38 -6.58
C PHE A 367 -18.93 -18.41 -6.84
N LEU A 368 -19.13 -17.48 -7.77
CA LEU A 368 -18.15 -16.49 -8.14
C LEU A 368 -17.90 -15.48 -7.01
N LEU A 369 -18.98 -15.10 -6.30
CA LEU A 369 -18.93 -14.30 -5.10
C LEU A 369 -18.14 -14.99 -3.98
N ALA A 370 -18.34 -16.30 -3.78
CA ALA A 370 -17.60 -17.06 -2.78
C ALA A 370 -16.09 -16.99 -3.05
N PHE A 371 -15.65 -17.28 -4.28
CA PHE A 371 -14.23 -17.17 -4.66
C PHE A 371 -13.68 -15.75 -4.52
N THR A 372 -14.48 -14.74 -4.89
CA THR A 372 -14.12 -13.33 -4.71
C THR A 372 -13.84 -13.03 -3.24
N ILE A 373 -14.70 -13.50 -2.33
CA ILE A 373 -14.55 -13.27 -0.89
C ILE A 373 -13.35 -14.01 -0.33
N LEU A 374 -13.07 -15.24 -0.80
CA LEU A 374 -11.89 -15.99 -0.41
C LEU A 374 -10.59 -15.27 -0.83
N LEU A 375 -10.49 -14.81 -2.08
CA LEU A 375 -9.32 -14.07 -2.55
C LEU A 375 -9.17 -12.72 -1.83
N ASN A 376 -10.28 -12.00 -1.63
CA ASN A 376 -10.31 -10.76 -0.86
C ASN A 376 -10.01 -10.96 0.64
N SER A 377 -9.92 -12.20 1.12
CA SER A 377 -9.43 -12.47 2.48
C SER A 377 -7.92 -12.51 2.61
N ILE A 378 -7.22 -12.84 1.53
CA ILE A 378 -5.76 -12.98 1.51
C ILE A 378 -5.13 -11.72 0.94
N GLN A 379 -5.65 -11.24 -0.19
CA GLN A 379 -5.07 -10.15 -0.95
C GLN A 379 -4.86 -8.86 -0.14
N PRO A 380 -5.86 -8.32 0.59
CA PRO A 380 -5.65 -7.10 1.36
C PRO A 380 -4.64 -7.28 2.50
N ILE A 381 -4.46 -8.49 3.03
CA ILE A 381 -3.43 -8.70 4.06
C ILE A 381 -2.05 -8.58 3.44
N LEU A 382 -1.83 -9.17 2.27
CA LEU A 382 -0.54 -9.08 1.58
C LEU A 382 -0.26 -7.65 1.11
N SER A 383 -1.25 -6.92 0.61
CA SER A 383 -1.09 -5.48 0.32
C SER A 383 -0.79 -4.68 1.61
N GLY A 384 -1.39 -5.05 2.75
CA GLY A 384 -1.09 -4.44 4.05
C GLY A 384 0.35 -4.70 4.50
N VAL A 385 0.86 -5.92 4.33
CA VAL A 385 2.27 -6.27 4.56
C VAL A 385 3.18 -5.41 3.69
N ALA A 386 2.87 -5.29 2.39
CA ALA A 386 3.63 -4.46 1.46
C ALA A 386 3.64 -2.98 1.87
N VAL A 387 2.52 -2.43 2.36
CA VAL A 387 2.48 -1.08 2.94
C VAL A 387 3.38 -0.99 4.17
N GLY A 388 3.26 -1.93 5.12
CA GLY A 388 4.06 -1.93 6.33
C GLY A 388 5.57 -2.02 6.08
N SER A 389 5.96 -2.76 5.03
CA SER A 389 7.35 -2.90 4.57
C SER A 389 7.80 -1.79 3.63
N GLY A 390 6.91 -0.98 3.06
CA GLY A 390 7.26 0.09 2.13
C GLY A 390 7.41 -0.33 0.65
N TRP A 391 6.88 -1.50 0.26
CA TRP A 391 6.94 -2.04 -1.11
C TRP A 391 5.88 -1.46 -2.07
N GLN A 392 5.28 -0.33 -1.71
CA GLN A 392 4.10 0.24 -2.39
C GLN A 392 4.31 0.47 -3.89
N SER A 393 5.51 0.90 -4.30
CA SER A 393 5.85 1.13 -5.71
C SER A 393 5.85 -0.16 -6.52
N VAL A 394 6.47 -1.23 -6.01
CA VAL A 394 6.51 -2.54 -6.67
C VAL A 394 5.10 -3.10 -6.80
N VAL A 395 4.31 -3.02 -5.73
CA VAL A 395 2.92 -3.50 -5.74
C VAL A 395 2.04 -2.67 -6.69
N ALA A 396 2.30 -1.37 -6.85
CA ALA A 396 1.61 -0.58 -7.87
C ALA A 396 1.85 -1.13 -9.30
N TYR A 397 3.08 -1.51 -9.64
CA TYR A 397 3.37 -2.15 -10.94
C TYR A 397 2.69 -3.52 -11.08
N VAL A 398 2.70 -4.32 -10.01
CA VAL A 398 1.99 -5.61 -9.97
C VAL A 398 0.50 -5.39 -10.24
N ASN A 399 -0.12 -4.41 -9.57
CA ASN A 399 -1.54 -4.06 -9.74
C ASN A 399 -1.86 -3.65 -11.18
N ILE A 400 -1.01 -2.85 -11.83
CA ILE A 400 -1.18 -2.50 -13.26
C ILE A 400 -1.18 -3.76 -14.12
N GLY A 401 -0.16 -4.62 -13.95
CA GLY A 401 -0.01 -5.84 -14.73
C GLY A 401 -1.15 -6.83 -14.52
N SER A 402 -1.47 -7.14 -13.27
CA SER A 402 -2.46 -8.15 -12.93
C SER A 402 -3.88 -7.71 -13.23
N TYR A 403 -4.26 -6.48 -12.85
CA TYR A 403 -5.63 -6.01 -13.00
C TYR A 403 -5.92 -5.49 -14.40
N TYR A 404 -5.04 -4.64 -14.94
CA TYR A 404 -5.36 -3.88 -16.16
C TYR A 404 -4.79 -4.52 -17.43
N LEU A 405 -3.63 -5.19 -17.35
CA LEU A 405 -3.07 -5.88 -18.53
C LEU A 405 -3.58 -7.31 -18.67
N ILE A 406 -4.02 -7.95 -17.58
CA ILE A 406 -4.53 -9.33 -17.61
C ILE A 406 -6.01 -9.39 -17.24
N GLY A 407 -6.40 -8.93 -16.05
CA GLY A 407 -7.76 -9.07 -15.54
C GLY A 407 -8.85 -8.44 -16.40
N VAL A 408 -8.70 -7.16 -16.77
CA VAL A 408 -9.66 -6.46 -17.63
C VAL A 408 -9.75 -7.09 -19.03
N PRO A 409 -8.64 -7.33 -19.76
CA PRO A 409 -8.71 -8.02 -21.05
C PRO A 409 -9.33 -9.41 -20.97
N LEU A 410 -9.00 -10.21 -19.94
CA LEU A 410 -9.59 -11.52 -19.73
C LEU A 410 -11.10 -11.41 -19.46
N GLY A 411 -11.53 -10.43 -18.66
CA GLY A 411 -12.95 -10.15 -18.42
C GLY A 411 -13.71 -9.79 -19.68
N ILE A 412 -13.14 -8.91 -20.52
CA ILE A 412 -13.74 -8.53 -21.82
C ILE A 412 -13.80 -9.75 -22.75
N LEU A 413 -12.72 -10.54 -22.83
CA LEU A 413 -12.65 -11.74 -23.65
C LEU A 413 -13.70 -12.77 -23.23
N MET A 414 -13.78 -13.10 -21.94
CA MET A 414 -14.74 -14.07 -21.43
C MET A 414 -16.18 -13.56 -21.51
N GLY A 415 -16.42 -12.27 -21.26
CA GLY A 415 -17.75 -11.67 -21.35
C GLY A 415 -18.28 -11.62 -22.78
N TRP A 416 -17.48 -11.14 -23.73
CA TRP A 416 -17.94 -10.89 -25.10
C TRP A 416 -17.64 -12.03 -26.07
N LEU A 417 -16.43 -12.59 -26.07
CA LEU A 417 -16.03 -13.61 -27.05
C LEU A 417 -16.59 -14.99 -26.69
N LEU A 418 -16.63 -15.33 -25.40
CA LEU A 418 -17.19 -16.60 -24.93
C LEU A 418 -18.68 -16.52 -24.60
N HIS A 419 -19.31 -15.36 -24.81
CA HIS A 419 -20.74 -15.12 -24.52
C HIS A 419 -21.16 -15.53 -23.09
N LEU A 420 -20.27 -15.33 -22.12
CA LEU A 420 -20.55 -15.57 -20.69
C LEU A 420 -21.08 -14.32 -19.97
N ASP A 421 -21.33 -13.24 -20.72
CA ASP A 421 -21.88 -11.96 -20.23
C ASP A 421 -21.21 -11.49 -18.93
N VAL A 422 -22.01 -11.14 -17.92
CA VAL A 422 -21.58 -10.63 -16.61
C VAL A 422 -20.71 -11.64 -15.86
N LEU A 423 -21.02 -12.94 -15.99
CA LEU A 423 -20.27 -14.01 -15.34
C LEU A 423 -18.85 -14.10 -15.91
N GLY A 424 -18.70 -13.97 -17.23
CA GLY A 424 -17.40 -13.93 -17.90
C GLY A 424 -16.55 -12.73 -17.47
N ILE A 425 -17.16 -11.53 -17.42
CA ILE A 425 -16.46 -10.31 -16.99
C ILE A 425 -15.95 -10.46 -15.56
N TRP A 426 -16.82 -10.86 -14.63
CA TRP A 426 -16.45 -10.99 -13.23
C TRP A 426 -15.42 -12.12 -13.03
N ALA A 427 -15.54 -13.25 -13.74
CA ALA A 427 -14.55 -14.33 -13.68
C ALA A 427 -13.16 -13.89 -14.16
N GLY A 428 -13.07 -13.18 -15.29
CA GLY A 428 -11.80 -12.65 -15.78
C GLY A 428 -11.18 -11.63 -14.83
N MET A 429 -12.02 -10.79 -14.21
CA MET A 429 -11.55 -9.82 -13.22
C MET A 429 -11.05 -10.48 -11.92
N ILE A 430 -11.69 -11.57 -11.49
CA ILE A 430 -11.19 -12.39 -10.38
C ILE A 430 -9.86 -13.04 -10.74
N GLY A 431 -9.66 -13.47 -11.99
CA GLY A 431 -8.38 -13.97 -12.49
C GLY A 431 -7.24 -12.99 -12.26
N GLY A 432 -7.44 -11.70 -12.57
CA GLY A 432 -6.46 -10.65 -12.27
C GLY A 432 -6.15 -10.53 -10.77
N THR A 433 -7.15 -10.67 -9.90
CA THR A 433 -6.98 -10.67 -8.44
C THR A 433 -6.22 -11.89 -7.95
N ALA A 434 -6.48 -13.07 -8.52
CA ALA A 434 -5.77 -14.30 -8.19
C ALA A 434 -4.29 -14.22 -8.56
N ILE A 435 -3.96 -13.69 -9.75
CA ILE A 435 -2.57 -13.49 -10.19
C ILE A 435 -1.85 -12.52 -9.27
N GLN A 436 -2.48 -11.39 -8.94
CA GLN A 436 -1.92 -10.41 -8.03
C GLN A 436 -1.64 -11.01 -6.64
N THR A 437 -2.61 -11.75 -6.09
CA THR A 437 -2.49 -12.46 -4.82
C THR A 437 -1.32 -13.44 -4.85
N LEU A 438 -1.17 -14.20 -5.95
CA LEU A 438 -0.07 -15.15 -6.12
C LEU A 438 1.30 -14.44 -6.15
N ILE A 439 1.43 -13.37 -6.92
CA ILE A 439 2.67 -12.59 -7.00
C ILE A 439 3.03 -12.03 -5.62
N LEU A 440 2.07 -11.41 -4.92
CA LEU A 440 2.29 -10.87 -3.57
C LEU A 440 2.63 -11.96 -2.56
N ALA A 441 2.02 -13.15 -2.67
CA ALA A 441 2.35 -14.28 -1.81
C ALA A 441 3.80 -14.75 -2.04
N ILE A 442 4.22 -14.88 -3.31
CA ILE A 442 5.60 -15.23 -3.67
C ILE A 442 6.58 -14.19 -3.13
N MET A 443 6.32 -12.90 -3.36
CA MET A 443 7.13 -11.80 -2.84
C MET A 443 7.27 -11.87 -1.32
N THR A 444 6.16 -12.11 -0.62
CA THR A 444 6.14 -12.19 0.85
C THR A 444 6.88 -13.42 1.39
N ILE A 445 6.75 -14.57 0.71
CA ILE A 445 7.43 -15.82 1.10
C ILE A 445 8.94 -15.73 0.86
N ARG A 446 9.35 -15.12 -0.27
CA ARG A 446 10.75 -14.95 -0.67
C ARG A 446 11.44 -13.76 0.00
N CYS A 447 10.69 -12.92 0.71
CA CYS A 447 11.24 -11.78 1.42
C CYS A 447 12.28 -12.20 2.47
N ASP A 448 13.47 -11.62 2.32
CA ASP A 448 14.49 -11.61 3.35
C ASP A 448 14.23 -10.46 4.32
N TRP A 449 13.56 -10.79 5.42
CA TRP A 449 13.15 -9.85 6.45
C TRP A 449 14.35 -9.20 7.18
N ASP A 450 15.52 -9.83 7.16
CA ASP A 450 16.74 -9.26 7.75
C ASP A 450 17.34 -8.19 6.83
N LYS A 451 17.36 -8.43 5.51
CA LYS A 451 17.74 -7.42 4.51
C LYS A 451 16.82 -6.21 4.51
N GLU A 452 15.52 -6.39 4.73
CA GLU A 452 14.57 -5.27 4.81
C GLU A 452 14.94 -4.31 5.95
N ILE A 453 15.39 -4.85 7.09
CA ILE A 453 15.87 -4.03 8.21
C ILE A 453 17.20 -3.35 7.86
N LEU A 454 18.11 -4.04 7.19
CA LEU A 454 19.39 -3.47 6.76
C LEU A 454 19.19 -2.31 5.78
N ALA A 455 18.27 -2.43 4.82
CA ALA A 455 17.91 -1.35 3.90
C ALA A 455 17.40 -0.10 4.65
N LEU A 456 16.65 -0.27 5.75
CA LEU A 456 16.23 0.84 6.62
C LEU A 456 17.42 1.50 7.34
N TYR A 457 18.44 0.74 7.72
CA TYR A 457 19.65 1.26 8.37
C TYR A 457 20.63 1.91 7.39
N GLU A 458 20.81 1.36 6.18
CA GLU A 458 21.68 1.93 5.15
C GLU A 458 21.12 3.23 4.58
N LEU A 459 19.82 3.28 4.29
CA LEU A 459 19.17 4.55 3.91
C LEU A 459 19.37 5.61 5.00
N LYS A 460 19.31 5.19 6.28
CA LYS A 460 19.51 6.08 7.41
C LYS A 460 20.96 6.53 7.56
N SER A 461 21.94 5.63 7.49
CA SER A 461 23.36 6.01 7.63
C SER A 461 23.78 6.94 6.50
N PHE A 462 23.27 6.70 5.30
CA PHE A 462 23.48 7.52 4.13
C PHE A 462 22.80 8.89 4.28
N LEU A 463 21.54 8.96 4.71
CA LEU A 463 20.86 10.25 4.98
C LEU A 463 21.50 11.03 6.14
N ASP A 464 21.93 10.35 7.20
CA ASP A 464 22.63 10.98 8.34
C ASP A 464 23.99 11.54 7.87
N PHE A 465 24.73 10.81 7.02
CA PHE A 465 25.96 11.25 6.36
C PHE A 465 25.73 12.48 5.46
N PHE A 466 24.68 12.48 4.64
CA PHE A 466 24.35 13.63 3.79
C PHE A 466 23.84 14.85 4.58
N SER A 467 23.10 14.65 5.67
CA SER A 467 22.74 15.75 6.57
C SER A 467 23.98 16.40 7.20
N SER A 468 25.07 15.64 7.37
CA SER A 468 26.36 16.17 7.82
C SER A 468 27.14 16.91 6.72
N ILE A 469 26.88 16.60 5.44
CA ILE A 469 27.48 17.26 4.27
C ILE A 469 26.73 18.56 3.90
N ASN A 470 25.53 18.79 4.44
CA ASN A 470 24.65 19.93 4.12
C ASN A 470 25.15 21.31 4.61
N TYR A 471 26.47 21.46 4.75
CA TYR A 471 27.20 22.72 4.89
C TYR A 471 27.72 23.29 3.56
N CYS A 472 27.50 22.63 2.40
CA CYS A 472 28.08 23.07 1.12
C CYS A 472 27.10 23.07 -0.08
N GLY A 473 26.40 24.19 -0.29
CA GLY A 473 26.06 24.77 -1.61
C GLY A 473 24.97 24.12 -2.50
N GLU A 474 23.95 24.93 -2.84
CA GLU A 474 22.72 24.63 -3.62
C GLU A 474 22.89 24.05 -5.04
N TRP A 475 24.10 24.00 -5.61
CA TRP A 475 24.32 23.43 -6.97
C TRP A 475 24.69 21.94 -6.96
N MET A 476 25.06 21.40 -5.80
CA MET A 476 25.46 19.99 -5.66
C MET A 476 24.23 19.07 -5.54
N ASP A 477 23.09 19.59 -5.08
CA ASP A 477 21.87 18.82 -4.79
C ASP A 477 21.19 18.24 -6.05
N PHE A 478 21.23 18.93 -7.19
CA PHE A 478 20.52 18.48 -8.40
C PHE A 478 21.25 17.34 -9.09
N THR A 479 22.58 17.44 -9.24
CA THR A 479 23.43 16.39 -9.83
C THR A 479 23.54 15.19 -8.90
N LEU A 480 23.64 15.38 -7.58
CA LEU A 480 23.58 14.26 -6.63
C LEU A 480 22.21 13.61 -6.59
N SER A 481 21.11 14.35 -6.68
CA SER A 481 19.77 13.72 -6.74
C SER A 481 19.60 12.80 -7.94
N ILE A 482 20.19 13.15 -9.08
CA ILE A 482 20.20 12.30 -10.29
C ILE A 482 21.13 11.09 -10.09
N LEU A 483 22.33 11.30 -9.51
CA LEU A 483 23.28 10.21 -9.23
C LEU A 483 22.71 9.20 -8.21
N MET A 484 22.07 9.71 -7.15
CA MET A 484 21.35 8.94 -6.13
C MET A 484 20.18 8.16 -6.75
N PHE A 485 19.45 8.75 -7.69
CA PHE A 485 18.35 8.06 -8.39
C PHE A 485 18.85 6.89 -9.24
N THR A 486 19.98 7.07 -9.95
CA THR A 486 20.60 5.97 -10.69
C THR A 486 21.17 4.91 -9.76
N TYR A 487 21.82 5.27 -8.66
CA TYR A 487 22.44 4.31 -7.75
C TYR A 487 21.41 3.53 -6.92
N GLU A 488 20.40 4.20 -6.38
CA GLU A 488 19.30 3.56 -5.63
C GLU A 488 18.43 2.68 -6.53
N GLY A 489 18.19 3.14 -7.78
CA GLY A 489 17.52 2.35 -8.80
C GLY A 489 18.32 1.10 -9.19
N ILE A 490 19.64 1.24 -9.40
CA ILE A 490 20.54 0.14 -9.74
C ILE A 490 20.70 -0.84 -8.58
N LEU A 491 20.82 -0.39 -7.32
CA LEU A 491 20.90 -1.27 -6.16
C LEU A 491 19.61 -2.05 -5.92
N LYS A 492 18.45 -1.41 -6.02
CA LYS A 492 17.16 -2.10 -5.90
C LYS A 492 16.93 -3.07 -7.07
N TYR A 493 17.38 -2.71 -8.26
CA TYR A 493 17.30 -3.58 -9.45
C TYR A 493 18.27 -4.77 -9.38
N LEU A 494 19.51 -4.57 -8.93
CA LEU A 494 20.51 -5.63 -8.72
C LEU A 494 20.14 -6.55 -7.55
N ALA A 495 19.58 -6.00 -6.47
CA ALA A 495 19.00 -6.78 -5.38
C ALA A 495 17.83 -7.65 -5.87
N LEU A 496 17.01 -7.13 -6.80
CA LEU A 496 15.95 -7.90 -7.44
C LEU A 496 16.49 -9.02 -8.35
N ILE A 497 17.52 -8.73 -9.17
CA ILE A 497 18.14 -9.73 -10.07
C ILE A 497 18.82 -10.84 -9.27
N SER A 498 19.52 -10.50 -8.18
CA SER A 498 20.10 -11.50 -7.27
C SER A 498 19.00 -12.32 -6.57
N CYS A 499 17.83 -11.73 -6.28
CA CYS A 499 16.68 -12.42 -5.72
C CYS A 499 15.95 -13.36 -6.71
N VAL A 500 16.14 -13.16 -8.02
CA VAL A 500 15.53 -13.98 -9.09
C VAL A 500 16.44 -15.14 -9.51
N ASN A 501 17.77 -15.03 -9.38
CA ASN A 501 18.69 -15.94 -10.08
C ASN A 501 19.50 -16.91 -9.21
N ASP A 502 19.17 -17.07 -7.92
CA ASP A 502 19.74 -18.10 -7.01
C ASP A 502 21.27 -18.24 -7.04
N GLN A 503 21.98 -17.13 -7.30
CA GLN A 503 23.44 -17.06 -7.22
C GLN A 503 23.86 -16.11 -6.12
N HIS A 504 24.71 -16.61 -5.22
CA HIS A 504 25.51 -15.82 -4.30
C HIS A 504 26.43 -14.89 -5.10
N LEU A 505 26.01 -13.64 -5.32
CA LEU A 505 26.96 -12.58 -5.63
C LEU A 505 27.65 -12.20 -4.30
N GLU A 506 28.85 -12.73 -4.06
CA GLU A 506 29.76 -12.09 -3.12
C GLU A 506 30.19 -10.75 -3.71
N MET A 507 29.64 -9.64 -3.20
CA MET A 507 30.23 -8.33 -3.43
C MET A 507 31.51 -8.25 -2.62
N HIS A 508 32.66 -8.40 -3.28
CA HIS A 508 33.94 -8.00 -2.71
C HIS A 508 33.91 -6.49 -2.47
N TYR A 509 33.78 -6.10 -1.21
CA TYR A 509 33.97 -4.72 -0.77
C TYR A 509 35.44 -4.35 -0.92
N LEU A 510 35.75 -3.43 -1.83
CA LEU A 510 37.01 -2.70 -1.81
C LEU A 510 36.91 -1.67 -0.67
N THR A 511 37.33 -2.07 0.53
CA THR A 511 37.68 -1.13 1.59
C THR A 511 38.90 -0.35 1.14
N LEU A 512 38.71 0.90 0.74
CA LEU A 512 39.80 1.87 0.68
C LEU A 512 40.20 2.21 2.13
N GLU A 513 41.19 1.50 2.66
CA GLU A 513 41.97 1.99 3.80
C GLU A 513 42.70 3.26 3.35
N VAL A 514 42.21 4.42 3.78
CA VAL A 514 42.94 5.68 3.65
C VAL A 514 43.70 5.88 4.96
N ASP A 515 44.79 5.15 5.12
CA ASP A 515 45.80 5.45 6.13
C ASP A 515 46.78 6.48 5.56
N GLY A 516 46.83 7.64 6.21
CA GLY A 516 47.93 8.60 6.05
C GLY A 516 47.61 9.86 5.25
N TRP A 517 46.66 10.68 5.68
CA TRP A 517 46.61 12.09 5.29
C TRP A 517 46.61 12.94 6.56
N GLY A 518 47.75 13.59 6.80
CA GLY A 518 47.96 14.49 7.92
C GLY A 518 47.06 15.72 7.83
N ASN A 519 46.80 16.31 8.99
CA ASN A 519 46.18 17.62 9.14
C ASN A 519 46.93 18.65 8.28
N ASP A 520 46.40 19.01 7.13
CA ASP A 520 46.62 20.33 6.53
C ASP A 520 45.34 20.75 5.81
N ASP A 521 44.85 21.91 6.23
CA ASP A 521 43.66 22.60 5.73
C ASP A 521 43.89 23.06 4.28
N GLU A 522 43.23 22.43 3.32
CA GLU A 522 42.68 22.99 2.06
C GLU A 522 42.41 21.82 1.08
N LEU A 523 41.17 21.31 1.09
CA LEU A 523 40.70 20.41 0.04
C LEU A 523 40.34 21.24 -1.19
N ASP A 524 41.27 21.29 -2.15
CA ASP A 524 41.15 22.06 -3.38
C ASP A 524 40.00 21.52 -4.26
N GLN A 525 39.16 22.43 -4.78
CA GLN A 525 37.92 22.12 -5.51
C GLN A 525 38.15 21.21 -6.73
N ASP A 526 39.36 21.20 -7.28
CA ASP A 526 39.73 20.41 -8.45
C ASP A 526 39.80 18.89 -8.17
N HIS A 527 40.07 18.46 -6.93
CA HIS A 527 40.10 17.04 -6.58
C HIS A 527 38.70 16.41 -6.48
N MET A 528 37.68 17.21 -6.13
CA MET A 528 36.27 16.78 -6.15
C MET A 528 35.72 16.65 -7.58
N VAL A 529 36.10 17.56 -8.47
CA VAL A 529 35.72 17.47 -9.89
C VAL A 529 36.32 16.21 -10.52
N LEU A 530 37.57 15.86 -10.19
CA LEU A 530 38.20 14.64 -10.68
C LEU A 530 37.46 13.38 -10.21
N TYR A 531 36.98 13.33 -8.96
CA TYR A 531 36.17 12.21 -8.44
C TYR A 531 34.81 12.09 -9.14
N VAL A 532 34.13 13.21 -9.37
CA VAL A 532 32.83 13.25 -10.08
C VAL A 532 33.00 12.87 -11.56
N VAL A 533 34.08 13.31 -12.20
CA VAL A 533 34.40 12.97 -13.59
C VAL A 533 34.81 11.50 -13.72
N LEU A 534 35.58 10.95 -12.77
CA LEU A 534 35.92 9.53 -12.73
C LEU A 534 34.68 8.65 -12.47
N ALA A 535 33.76 9.08 -11.61
CA ALA A 535 32.50 8.39 -11.36
C ALA A 535 31.54 8.45 -12.58
N ALA A 536 31.51 9.57 -13.30
CA ALA A 536 30.74 9.72 -14.55
C ALA A 536 31.36 8.93 -15.72
N ALA A 537 32.69 8.85 -15.79
CA ALA A 537 33.42 8.09 -16.80
C ALA A 537 33.28 6.56 -16.64
N TRP A 538 32.88 6.08 -15.47
CA TRP A 538 32.58 4.66 -15.22
C TRP A 538 31.20 4.20 -15.73
N GLN A 539 30.28 5.11 -16.06
CA GLN A 539 28.92 4.77 -16.50
C GLN A 539 28.85 4.00 -17.82
N PRO A 540 29.60 4.36 -18.90
CA PRO A 540 29.52 3.63 -20.16
C PRO A 540 30.15 2.24 -20.06
N THR A 541 31.21 2.09 -19.27
CA THR A 541 31.99 0.86 -19.11
C THR A 541 31.20 -0.22 -18.36
N VAL A 542 30.46 0.15 -17.32
CA VAL A 542 29.59 -0.77 -16.57
C VAL A 542 28.38 -1.20 -17.42
N ILE A 543 27.79 -0.28 -18.19
CA ILE A 543 26.70 -0.61 -19.12
C ILE A 543 27.20 -1.55 -20.23
N GLN A 544 28.38 -1.29 -20.80
CA GLN A 544 29.00 -2.19 -21.79
C GLN A 544 29.40 -3.55 -21.20
N LEU A 545 29.86 -3.59 -19.94
CA LEU A 545 30.15 -4.83 -19.23
C LEU A 545 28.86 -5.64 -18.98
N ILE A 546 27.75 -4.98 -18.63
CA ILE A 546 26.43 -5.60 -18.44
C ILE A 546 25.88 -6.12 -19.78
N ILE A 547 26.02 -5.37 -20.87
CA ILE A 547 25.62 -5.81 -22.22
C ILE A 547 26.48 -6.99 -22.68
N SER A 548 27.79 -6.94 -22.45
CA SER A 548 28.73 -8.03 -22.76
C SER A 548 28.42 -9.30 -21.96
N LEU A 549 28.18 -9.18 -20.64
CA LEU A 549 27.80 -10.30 -19.78
C LEU A 549 26.43 -10.89 -20.16
N SER A 550 25.47 -10.05 -20.58
CA SER A 550 24.18 -10.47 -21.12
C SER A 550 24.31 -11.25 -22.43
N GLN A 551 25.18 -10.81 -23.36
CA GLN A 551 25.41 -11.49 -24.63
C GLN A 551 26.21 -12.80 -24.46
N THR A 552 27.08 -12.87 -23.44
CA THR A 552 27.85 -14.07 -23.13
C THR A 552 26.95 -15.17 -22.55
N GLN A 553 25.97 -14.80 -21.70
CA GLN A 553 24.95 -15.72 -21.16
C GLN A 553 24.07 -16.34 -22.25
N GLU A 554 23.75 -15.59 -23.31
CA GLU A 554 22.93 -16.07 -24.41
C GLU A 554 23.67 -17.08 -25.31
N LYS A 555 25.00 -16.92 -25.47
CA LYS A 555 25.86 -17.89 -26.18
C LYS A 555 26.06 -19.19 -25.40
N THR A 556 26.21 -19.15 -24.08
CA THR A 556 26.43 -20.36 -23.25
C THR A 556 25.21 -21.28 -23.12
N LYS A 557 24.00 -20.83 -23.49
CA LYS A 557 22.79 -21.67 -23.46
C LYS A 557 22.68 -22.64 -24.65
N ASN A 558 23.46 -22.45 -25.72
CA ASN A 558 23.30 -23.18 -26.98
C ASN A 558 24.56 -23.96 -27.43
N THR A 559 25.51 -24.26 -26.54
CA THR A 559 26.76 -24.94 -26.93
C THR A 559 26.97 -26.24 -26.16
N ASP A 560 27.18 -27.33 -26.90
CA ASP A 560 27.51 -28.66 -26.41
C ASP A 560 28.96 -28.69 -25.88
N TYR A 561 29.13 -29.10 -24.63
CA TYR A 561 30.37 -28.92 -23.83
C TYR A 561 31.49 -29.93 -24.14
N SER A 562 31.46 -30.61 -25.29
CA SER A 562 32.48 -31.62 -25.64
C SER A 562 33.63 -31.11 -26.52
N GLN A 563 33.63 -29.84 -26.95
CA GLN A 563 34.65 -29.33 -27.88
C GLN A 563 35.08 -27.86 -27.64
N ILE A 564 35.65 -27.49 -26.50
CA ILE A 564 36.47 -26.25 -26.43
C ILE A 564 37.64 -26.46 -25.47
N ASN A 565 38.74 -27.02 -25.99
CA ASN A 565 40.09 -26.63 -25.56
C ASN A 565 40.57 -25.58 -26.58
N GLU A 566 41.23 -24.53 -26.09
CA GLU A 566 41.77 -23.38 -26.83
C GLU A 566 40.76 -22.32 -27.28
N LEU A 567 40.74 -21.19 -26.56
CA LEU A 567 40.47 -19.87 -27.12
C LEU A 567 41.25 -18.83 -26.30
N GLU A 568 42.40 -18.43 -26.84
CA GLU A 568 43.16 -17.24 -26.45
C GLU A 568 42.30 -15.99 -26.66
N VAL A 569 42.25 -15.10 -25.67
CA VAL A 569 41.74 -13.74 -25.84
C VAL A 569 42.93 -12.82 -26.02
N SER A 570 43.13 -12.35 -27.25
CA SER A 570 44.15 -11.37 -27.61
C SER A 570 43.77 -9.98 -27.08
N SER A 571 44.74 -9.32 -26.47
CA SER A 571 44.71 -7.91 -26.09
C SER A 571 44.96 -7.04 -27.33
N SER A 572 43.95 -6.33 -27.83
CA SER A 572 44.16 -5.16 -28.71
C SER A 572 42.93 -4.26 -28.69
N LEU A 573 43.01 -3.19 -27.90
CA LEU A 573 42.17 -2.00 -27.99
C LEU A 573 43.09 -0.81 -27.69
N GLU A 574 43.85 -0.41 -28.70
CA GLU A 574 44.51 0.90 -28.74
C GLU A 574 43.44 1.96 -29.04
N PHE A 575 43.43 3.04 -28.26
CA PHE A 575 42.73 4.27 -28.63
C PHE A 575 43.74 5.43 -28.63
N GLU A 576 43.95 6.01 -29.81
CA GLU A 576 44.70 7.25 -30.03
C GLU A 576 43.98 8.43 -29.36
N ILE A 577 44.71 9.15 -28.50
CA ILE A 577 44.27 10.44 -27.95
C ILE A 577 44.68 11.52 -28.97
N PRO A 578 43.76 12.38 -29.46
CA PRO A 578 44.12 13.49 -30.33
C PRO A 578 45.06 14.47 -29.61
N GLU A 579 46.25 14.71 -30.17
CA GLU A 579 47.35 15.57 -29.66
C GLU A 579 46.96 17.03 -29.34
N LYS A 580 45.72 17.45 -29.59
CA LYS A 580 45.28 18.83 -29.37
C LYS A 580 44.99 19.17 -27.89
N TYR A 581 44.97 18.18 -26.99
CA TYR A 581 44.74 18.39 -25.55
C TYR A 581 45.99 18.31 -24.67
N ILE A 582 47.16 17.96 -25.23
CA ILE A 582 48.42 17.82 -24.47
C ILE A 582 49.23 19.14 -24.43
N SER A 583 48.86 20.18 -25.19
CA SER A 583 49.65 21.43 -25.24
C SER A 583 49.25 22.54 -24.23
N ALA A 584 48.35 22.29 -23.28
CA ALA A 584 47.94 23.29 -22.28
C ALA A 584 48.49 23.03 -20.86
N HIS A 585 49.23 21.94 -20.64
CA HIS A 585 49.74 21.56 -19.30
C HIS A 585 51.26 21.32 -19.27
N LYS A 586 52.02 22.12 -20.03
CA LYS A 586 53.49 22.19 -19.98
C LYS A 586 54.06 23.62 -19.90
N LYS A 587 53.27 24.59 -19.45
CA LYS A 587 53.75 25.93 -19.07
C LYS A 587 53.08 26.36 -17.76
N LYS A 588 53.88 26.41 -16.69
CA LYS A 588 53.61 26.57 -15.24
C LYS A 588 53.87 25.25 -14.49
N LEU A 589 55.00 24.90 -13.87
CA LEU A 589 56.26 25.55 -13.44
C LEU A 589 56.44 27.04 -13.74
#